data_AF-A0A6L5FLW3-F1
#
_entry.id   AF-A0A6L5FLW3-F1
#
_cell.length_a   1.000
_cell.length_b   1.000
_cell.length_c   1.000
_cell.angle_alpha   90.00
_cell.angle_beta   90.00
_cell.angle_gamma   90.00
#
_symmetry.space_group_name_H-M   'P 1'
#
loop_
_entity.id
_entity.type
_entity.pdbx_description
1 polymer ?
#
loop_
_entity_poly.entity_id
_entity_poly.type
_entity_poly.pdbx_seq_one_letter_code
_entity_poly.pdbx_strand_id
1 'polypeptide(L)'
;MSAPLPVSVAMIVECVAAAFDVAPRDIRSDRRRTADGGARNAVYWVARELTGSTFALIGRALGRDHSTALHGAERAAARRARDPDYAAKLDAIVVAVQAIGRSNLAHALADADAVAAAGRIAADPLREATRVSTLETAAMAARLIDLEDVAGATFQLLCHLDDLQANAGAAERTAALRASARALITSIASALEALGYATEENNDGPDQYQQDQDAGLGLAGAAE
;
A
#
# COMPACT_ATOMS: atom_id res chain seq x y z
N MET A 1 6.36 -10.02 -13.40
CA MET A 1 5.25 -9.15 -13.86
C MET A 1 4.40 -8.88 -12.64
N SER A 2 4.39 -7.64 -12.13
CA SER A 2 3.58 -7.29 -10.95
C SER A 2 2.10 -7.26 -11.38
N ALA A 3 1.19 -7.85 -10.59
CA ALA A 3 -0.22 -7.91 -10.91
C ALA A 3 -0.81 -6.49 -11.05
N PRO A 4 -1.77 -6.25 -11.97
CA PRO A 4 -2.35 -4.93 -12.14
C PRO A 4 -3.09 -4.52 -10.86
N LEU A 5 -2.69 -3.39 -10.29
CA LEU A 5 -3.38 -2.78 -9.16
C LEU A 5 -4.83 -2.44 -9.55
N PRO A 6 -5.79 -2.46 -8.62
CA PRO A 6 -7.18 -2.08 -8.88
C PRO A 6 -7.30 -0.57 -9.11
N VAL A 7 -6.88 -0.13 -10.29
CA VAL A 7 -6.92 1.25 -10.74
C VAL A 7 -8.14 1.44 -11.62
N SER A 8 -9.05 2.32 -11.21
CA SER A 8 -10.22 2.68 -12.02
C SER A 8 -9.98 3.97 -12.82
N VAL A 9 -10.70 4.12 -13.93
CA VAL A 9 -10.69 5.37 -14.72
C VAL A 9 -11.20 6.55 -13.87
N ALA A 10 -12.13 6.32 -12.94
CA ALA A 10 -12.61 7.36 -12.03
C ALA A 10 -11.49 7.90 -11.13
N MET A 11 -10.67 7.02 -10.53
CA MET A 11 -9.51 7.43 -9.74
C MET A 11 -8.51 8.24 -10.58
N ILE A 12 -8.24 7.80 -11.81
CA ILE A 12 -7.35 8.52 -12.72
C ILE A 12 -7.89 9.92 -13.01
N VAL A 13 -9.20 10.07 -13.24
CA VAL A 13 -9.83 11.38 -13.46
C VAL A 13 -9.60 12.30 -12.26
N GLU A 14 -9.73 11.82 -11.02
CA GLU A 14 -9.47 12.63 -9.82
C GLU A 14 -8.01 13.08 -9.72
N CYS A 15 -7.05 12.18 -9.93
CA CYS A 15 -5.63 12.52 -9.89
C CYS A 15 -5.24 13.51 -11.00
N VAL A 16 -5.75 13.31 -12.21
CA VAL A 16 -5.50 14.21 -13.34
C VAL A 16 -6.16 15.57 -13.09
N ALA A 17 -7.38 15.60 -12.56
CA ALA A 17 -8.07 16.85 -12.20
C ALA A 17 -7.24 17.69 -11.23
N ALA A 18 -6.73 17.07 -10.17
CA ALA A 18 -5.86 17.74 -9.20
C ALA A 18 -4.56 18.28 -9.84
N ALA A 19 -3.89 17.50 -10.69
CA ALA A 19 -2.61 17.89 -11.30
C ALA A 19 -2.73 18.96 -12.40
N PHE A 20 -3.91 19.10 -13.01
CA PHE A 20 -4.20 20.09 -14.06
C PHE A 20 -4.99 21.29 -13.55
N ASP A 21 -5.33 21.33 -12.26
CA ASP A 21 -6.16 22.37 -11.64
C ASP A 21 -7.50 22.57 -12.37
N VAL A 22 -8.18 21.46 -12.65
CA VAL A 22 -9.49 21.44 -13.30
C VAL A 22 -10.47 20.62 -12.48
N ALA A 23 -11.77 20.90 -12.60
CA ALA A 23 -12.76 20.08 -11.93
C ALA A 23 -12.92 18.71 -12.63
N PRO A 24 -13.05 17.59 -11.89
CA PRO A 24 -13.29 16.26 -12.47
C PRO A 24 -14.49 16.20 -13.42
N ARG A 25 -15.54 16.98 -13.12
CA ARG A 25 -16.73 17.11 -13.98
C ARG A 25 -16.41 17.81 -15.32
N ASP A 26 -15.45 18.73 -15.35
CA ASP A 26 -15.10 19.47 -16.57
C ASP A 26 -14.30 18.58 -17.53
N ILE A 27 -13.48 17.67 -17.00
CA ILE A 27 -12.82 16.62 -17.78
C ILE A 27 -13.87 15.75 -18.50
N ARG A 28 -14.97 15.38 -17.83
CA ARG A 28 -16.06 14.59 -18.43
C ARG A 28 -16.98 15.42 -19.35
N SER A 29 -16.98 16.74 -19.23
CA SER A 29 -17.89 17.62 -19.97
C SER A 29 -17.55 17.79 -21.45
N ASP A 30 -18.50 18.36 -22.20
CA ASP A 30 -18.33 18.81 -23.60
C ASP A 30 -17.56 20.12 -23.79
N ARG A 31 -17.09 20.73 -22.70
CA ARG A 31 -16.38 22.01 -22.77
C ARG A 31 -15.07 21.87 -23.54
N ARG A 32 -14.87 22.82 -24.47
CA ARG A 32 -13.70 22.90 -25.35
C ARG A 32 -12.63 23.87 -24.85
N ARG A 33 -12.55 24.13 -23.53
CA ARG A 33 -11.43 24.90 -22.97
C ARG A 33 -10.15 24.09 -23.14
N THR A 34 -9.06 24.76 -23.52
CA THR A 34 -7.76 24.12 -23.77
C THR A 34 -7.25 23.33 -22.57
N ALA A 35 -7.45 23.86 -21.35
CA ALA A 35 -7.08 23.18 -20.10
C ALA A 35 -7.86 21.86 -19.91
N ASP A 36 -9.18 21.88 -20.05
CA ASP A 36 -10.04 20.69 -19.95
C ASP A 36 -9.67 19.64 -21.01
N GLY A 37 -9.38 20.07 -22.23
CA GLY A 37 -8.95 19.20 -23.32
C GLY A 37 -7.59 18.55 -23.06
N GLY A 38 -6.64 19.30 -22.50
CA GLY A 38 -5.33 18.79 -22.10
C GLY A 38 -5.43 17.74 -20.99
N ALA A 39 -6.21 18.04 -19.95
CA ALA A 39 -6.47 17.09 -18.85
C ALA A 39 -7.18 15.82 -19.35
N ARG A 40 -8.16 15.95 -20.26
CA ARG A 40 -8.86 14.79 -20.85
C ARG A 40 -7.93 13.88 -21.64
N ASN A 41 -7.03 14.47 -22.45
CA ASN A 41 -6.02 13.72 -23.18
C ASN A 41 -5.07 12.97 -22.23
N ALA A 42 -4.67 13.61 -21.13
CA ALA A 42 -3.89 12.97 -20.07
C ALA A 42 -4.61 11.76 -19.46
N VAL A 43 -5.91 11.87 -19.16
CA VAL A 43 -6.71 10.73 -18.66
C VAL A 43 -6.67 9.55 -19.62
N TYR A 44 -6.86 9.78 -20.92
CA TYR A 44 -6.85 8.69 -21.90
C TYR A 44 -5.51 7.95 -21.94
N TRP A 45 -4.41 8.70 -21.90
CA TRP A 45 -3.07 8.11 -21.89
C TRP A 45 -2.81 7.34 -20.59
N VAL A 46 -3.00 7.96 -19.43
CA VAL A 46 -2.77 7.31 -18.13
C VAL A 46 -3.65 6.08 -17.96
N ALA A 47 -4.93 6.14 -18.36
CA ALA A 47 -5.82 4.99 -18.30
C ALA A 47 -5.39 3.85 -19.21
N ARG A 48 -4.85 4.16 -20.38
CA ARG A 48 -4.32 3.14 -21.29
C ARG A 48 -3.08 2.46 -20.71
N GLU A 49 -2.17 3.22 -20.11
CA GLU A 49 -0.95 2.70 -19.49
C GLU A 49 -1.21 1.86 -18.24
N LEU A 50 -2.14 2.29 -17.37
CA LEU A 50 -2.30 1.68 -16.05
C LEU A 50 -3.35 0.58 -15.97
N THR A 51 -4.40 0.64 -16.79
CA THR A 51 -5.55 -0.27 -16.63
C THR A 51 -5.61 -1.39 -17.67
N GLY A 52 -4.83 -1.28 -18.76
CA GLY A 52 -4.96 -2.17 -19.92
C GLY A 52 -6.30 -2.07 -20.67
N SER A 53 -7.21 -1.20 -20.24
CA SER A 53 -8.55 -1.03 -20.82
C SER A 53 -8.49 -0.64 -22.29
N THR A 54 -9.51 -1.07 -23.05
CA THR A 54 -9.66 -0.66 -24.45
C THR A 54 -10.10 0.81 -24.53
N PHE A 55 -9.75 1.50 -25.62
CA PHE A 55 -10.19 2.89 -25.83
C PHE A 55 -11.72 3.06 -25.86
N ALA A 56 -12.46 2.01 -26.21
CA ALA A 56 -13.92 2.01 -26.12
C ALA A 56 -14.41 2.07 -24.67
N LEU A 57 -13.81 1.29 -23.75
CA LEU A 57 -14.14 1.32 -22.33
C LEU A 57 -13.73 2.65 -21.69
N ILE A 58 -12.54 3.13 -22.00
CA ILE A 58 -12.04 4.42 -21.51
C ILE A 58 -12.93 5.56 -22.01
N GLY A 59 -13.25 5.58 -23.31
CA GLY A 59 -14.16 6.55 -23.91
C GLY A 59 -15.52 6.54 -23.21
N ARG A 60 -16.13 5.37 -23.03
CA ARG A 60 -17.41 5.22 -22.31
C ARG A 60 -17.34 5.80 -20.89
N ALA A 61 -16.27 5.55 -20.14
CA ALA A 61 -16.09 6.07 -18.79
C ALA A 61 -16.00 7.61 -18.74
N LEU A 62 -15.60 8.26 -19.84
CA LEU A 62 -15.60 9.72 -19.99
C LEU A 62 -16.80 10.25 -20.80
N GLY A 63 -17.73 9.39 -21.22
CA GLY A 63 -18.88 9.77 -22.06
C GLY A 63 -18.52 10.12 -23.50
N ARG A 64 -17.50 9.47 -24.09
CA ARG A 64 -16.90 9.80 -25.38
C ARG A 64 -16.74 8.59 -26.30
N ASP A 65 -16.69 8.88 -27.60
CA ASP A 65 -16.40 7.87 -28.61
C ASP A 65 -14.98 7.32 -28.49
N HIS A 66 -14.81 6.05 -28.85
CA HIS A 66 -13.53 5.35 -28.81
C HIS A 66 -12.44 6.06 -29.63
N SER A 67 -12.80 6.67 -30.78
CA SER A 67 -11.89 7.43 -31.64
C SER A 67 -11.39 8.70 -30.94
N THR A 68 -12.24 9.34 -30.14
CA THR A 68 -11.84 10.51 -29.33
C THR A 68 -10.85 10.10 -28.25
N ALA A 69 -11.06 8.96 -27.59
CA ALA A 69 -10.13 8.43 -26.59
C ALA A 69 -8.78 8.06 -27.20
N LEU A 70 -8.78 7.38 -28.35
CA LEU A 70 -7.57 7.04 -29.11
C LEU A 70 -6.76 8.29 -29.49
N HIS A 71 -7.39 9.22 -30.22
CA HIS A 71 -6.71 10.44 -30.68
C HIS A 71 -6.26 11.33 -29.52
N GLY A 72 -7.01 11.35 -28.42
CA GLY A 72 -6.61 12.07 -27.22
C GLY A 72 -5.38 11.45 -26.55
N ALA A 73 -5.31 10.11 -26.45
CA ALA A 73 -4.13 9.41 -25.95
C ALA A 73 -2.90 9.65 -26.85
N GLU A 74 -3.06 9.58 -28.19
CA GLU A 74 -1.99 9.88 -29.16
C GLU A 74 -1.46 11.31 -28.99
N ARG A 75 -2.35 12.29 -28.82
CA ARG A 75 -1.97 13.69 -28.57
C ARG A 75 -1.21 13.86 -27.26
N ALA A 76 -1.65 13.19 -26.20
CA ALA A 76 -0.94 13.20 -24.91
C ALA A 76 0.45 12.56 -25.04
N ALA A 77 0.57 11.41 -25.72
CA ALA A 77 1.86 10.76 -25.96
C ALA A 77 2.81 11.64 -26.78
N ALA A 78 2.31 12.24 -27.87
CA ALA A 78 3.09 13.15 -28.71
C ALA A 78 3.55 14.40 -27.95
N ARG A 79 2.70 14.95 -27.06
CA ARG A 79 3.08 16.05 -26.18
C ARG A 79 4.14 15.62 -25.17
N ARG A 80 3.94 14.49 -24.50
CA ARG A 80 4.90 13.91 -23.54
C ARG A 80 6.28 13.74 -24.15
N ALA A 81 6.38 13.36 -25.42
CA ALA A 81 7.66 13.20 -26.11
C ALA A 81 8.40 14.52 -26.39
N ARG A 82 7.73 15.68 -26.34
CA ARG A 82 8.29 16.99 -26.74
C ARG A 82 8.36 18.00 -25.58
N ASP A 83 7.60 17.78 -24.51
CA ASP A 83 7.42 18.70 -23.38
C ASP A 83 7.83 17.97 -22.08
N PRO A 84 9.07 18.19 -21.58
CA PRO A 84 9.58 17.53 -20.37
C PRO A 84 8.75 17.80 -19.11
N ASP A 85 8.19 19.01 -18.97
CA ASP A 85 7.37 19.38 -17.82
C ASP A 85 6.04 18.61 -17.83
N TYR A 86 5.44 18.47 -19.00
CA TYR A 86 4.26 17.63 -19.17
C TYR A 86 4.56 16.15 -18.92
N ALA A 87 5.75 15.67 -19.31
CA ALA A 87 6.16 14.29 -19.03
C ALA A 87 6.33 14.04 -17.53
N ALA A 88 7.07 14.90 -16.82
CA ALA A 88 7.24 14.81 -15.38
C ALA A 88 5.89 14.86 -14.65
N LYS A 89 4.96 15.72 -15.12
CA LYS A 89 3.60 15.79 -14.58
C LYS A 89 2.83 14.49 -14.76
N LEU A 90 2.86 13.88 -15.95
CA LEU A 90 2.19 12.59 -16.20
C LEU A 90 2.80 11.46 -15.37
N ASP A 91 4.12 11.45 -15.21
CA ASP A 91 4.81 10.43 -14.42
C ASP A 91 4.45 10.57 -12.93
N ALA A 92 4.36 11.80 -12.42
CA ALA A 92 3.87 12.06 -11.06
C ALA A 92 2.42 11.59 -10.86
N ILE A 93 1.54 11.81 -11.85
CA ILE A 93 0.16 11.29 -11.82
C ILE A 93 0.15 9.76 -11.77
N VAL A 94 0.98 9.09 -12.57
CA VAL A 94 1.09 7.63 -12.57
C VAL A 94 1.49 7.10 -11.18
N VAL A 95 2.53 7.69 -10.58
CA VAL A 95 2.97 7.32 -9.22
C VAL A 95 1.86 7.52 -8.20
N ALA A 96 1.15 8.65 -8.25
CA ALA A 96 0.06 8.95 -7.34
C ALA A 96 -1.11 7.96 -7.49
N VAL A 97 -1.53 7.66 -8.73
CA VAL A 97 -2.60 6.70 -9.00
C VAL A 97 -2.22 5.30 -8.52
N GLN A 98 -0.98 4.86 -8.74
CA GLN A 98 -0.50 3.57 -8.26
C GLN A 98 -0.40 3.50 -6.73
N ALA A 99 -0.04 4.60 -6.06
CA ALA A 99 -0.04 4.67 -4.61
C ALA A 99 -1.46 4.52 -4.03
N ILE A 100 -2.43 5.25 -4.61
CA ILE A 100 -3.84 5.14 -4.19
C ILE A 100 -4.39 3.74 -4.52
N GLY A 101 -4.08 3.19 -5.69
CA GLY A 101 -4.49 1.84 -6.08
C GLY A 101 -3.97 0.77 -5.14
N ARG A 102 -2.73 0.89 -4.66
CA ARG A 102 -2.19 0.02 -3.60
C ARG A 102 -2.93 0.16 -2.28
N SER A 103 -3.21 1.38 -1.84
CA SER A 103 -3.95 1.62 -0.59
C SER A 103 -5.38 1.07 -0.64
N ASN A 104 -6.10 1.26 -1.75
CA ASN A 104 -7.44 0.70 -1.92
C ASN A 104 -7.42 -0.82 -1.98
N LEU A 105 -6.43 -1.42 -2.68
CA LEU A 105 -6.25 -2.87 -2.66
C LEU A 105 -5.99 -3.35 -1.24
N ALA A 106 -5.05 -2.72 -0.53
CA ALA A 106 -4.72 -3.07 0.83
C ALA A 106 -5.96 -3.02 1.75
N HIS A 107 -6.82 -2.01 1.61
CA HIS A 107 -8.07 -1.92 2.36
C HIS A 107 -9.03 -3.06 2.01
N ALA A 108 -9.26 -3.31 0.71
CA ALA A 108 -10.14 -4.40 0.26
C ALA A 108 -9.63 -5.80 0.67
N LEU A 109 -8.30 -5.97 0.76
CA LEU A 109 -7.69 -7.20 1.24
C LEU A 109 -7.71 -7.32 2.76
N ALA A 110 -7.65 -6.20 3.50
CA ALA A 110 -7.75 -6.20 4.97
C ALA A 110 -9.12 -6.69 5.45
N ASP A 111 -10.19 -6.41 4.70
CA ASP A 111 -11.53 -6.93 4.99
C ASP A 111 -11.65 -8.45 4.75
N ALA A 112 -10.76 -9.02 3.95
CA ALA A 112 -10.75 -10.45 3.64
C ALA A 112 -9.84 -11.21 4.63
N ASP A 113 -10.44 -12.08 5.44
CA ASP A 113 -9.67 -12.94 6.36
C ASP A 113 -8.96 -14.07 5.61
N ALA A 114 -7.75 -13.77 5.15
CA ALA A 114 -6.88 -14.70 4.43
C ALA A 114 -6.55 -15.96 5.25
N VAL A 115 -6.41 -15.84 6.57
CA VAL A 115 -6.04 -16.97 7.45
C VAL A 115 -7.22 -17.91 7.62
N ALA A 116 -8.41 -17.36 7.88
CA ALA A 116 -9.63 -18.18 7.94
C ALA A 116 -9.92 -18.83 6.59
N ALA A 117 -9.75 -18.12 5.47
CA ALA A 117 -9.91 -18.69 4.13
C ALA A 117 -8.94 -19.85 3.89
N ALA A 118 -7.64 -19.66 4.16
CA ALA A 118 -6.63 -20.70 4.04
C ALA A 118 -6.92 -21.91 4.96
N GLY A 119 -7.37 -21.67 6.19
CA GLY A 119 -7.76 -22.71 7.14
C GLY A 119 -8.93 -23.56 6.66
N ARG A 120 -9.96 -22.94 6.05
CA ARG A 120 -11.08 -23.67 5.44
C ARG A 120 -10.63 -24.53 4.26
N ILE A 121 -9.79 -23.99 3.38
CA ILE A 121 -9.23 -24.75 2.24
C ILE A 121 -8.42 -25.93 2.75
N ALA A 122 -7.56 -25.73 3.75
CA ALA A 122 -6.75 -26.81 4.31
C ALA A 122 -7.59 -27.94 4.94
N ALA A 123 -8.76 -27.62 5.50
CA ALA A 123 -9.67 -28.58 6.10
C ALA A 123 -10.41 -29.45 5.06
N ASP A 124 -10.83 -28.87 3.92
CA ASP A 124 -11.46 -29.61 2.81
C ASP A 124 -11.12 -28.98 1.44
N PRO A 125 -9.95 -29.34 0.86
CA PRO A 125 -9.44 -28.65 -0.32
C PRO A 125 -10.34 -28.75 -1.55
N LEU A 126 -10.94 -29.93 -1.80
CA LEU A 126 -11.73 -30.15 -3.01
C LEU A 126 -13.07 -29.42 -2.97
N ARG A 127 -13.66 -29.29 -1.77
CA ARG A 127 -14.93 -28.58 -1.58
C ARG A 127 -14.73 -27.08 -1.50
N GLU A 128 -13.82 -26.64 -0.63
CA GLU A 128 -13.70 -25.23 -0.28
C GLU A 128 -12.96 -24.42 -1.36
N ALA A 129 -12.06 -25.03 -2.15
CA ALA A 129 -11.41 -24.31 -3.25
C ALA A 129 -12.39 -23.70 -4.28
N THR A 130 -13.58 -24.29 -4.42
CA THR A 130 -14.63 -23.75 -5.32
C THR A 130 -15.42 -22.58 -4.72
N ARG A 131 -15.25 -22.32 -3.41
CA ARG A 131 -16.04 -21.35 -2.62
C ARG A 131 -15.26 -20.11 -2.23
N VAL A 132 -13.93 -20.13 -2.38
CA VAL A 132 -13.05 -19.00 -2.10
C VAL A 132 -13.33 -17.89 -3.09
N SER A 133 -13.57 -16.69 -2.59
CA SER A 133 -13.77 -15.51 -3.43
C SER A 133 -12.45 -15.05 -4.06
N THR A 134 -12.55 -14.24 -5.12
CA THR A 134 -11.37 -13.60 -5.74
C THR A 134 -10.61 -12.73 -4.74
N LEU A 135 -11.30 -12.03 -3.83
CA LEU A 135 -10.67 -11.19 -2.80
C LEU A 135 -9.93 -12.03 -1.76
N GLU A 136 -10.52 -13.12 -1.26
CA GLU A 136 -9.82 -14.04 -0.36
C GLU A 136 -8.61 -14.68 -1.04
N THR A 137 -8.71 -15.00 -2.34
CA THR A 137 -7.59 -15.52 -3.13
C THR A 137 -6.46 -14.50 -3.22
N ALA A 138 -6.79 -13.25 -3.52
CA ALA A 138 -5.82 -12.16 -3.58
C ALA A 138 -5.22 -11.85 -2.19
N ALA A 139 -6.02 -11.93 -1.12
CA ALA A 139 -5.57 -11.69 0.25
C ALA A 139 -4.60 -12.78 0.71
N MET A 140 -4.89 -14.05 0.42
CA MET A 140 -3.95 -15.15 0.67
C MET A 140 -2.65 -14.98 -0.12
N ALA A 141 -2.73 -14.61 -1.40
CA ALA A 141 -1.55 -14.40 -2.24
C ALA A 141 -0.69 -13.22 -1.75
N ALA A 142 -1.31 -12.11 -1.37
CA ALA A 142 -0.62 -10.97 -0.77
C ALA A 142 0.05 -11.37 0.54
N ARG A 143 -0.69 -12.03 1.44
CA ARG A 143 -0.17 -12.52 2.72
C ARG A 143 1.01 -13.48 2.53
N LEU A 144 1.00 -14.33 1.51
CA LEU A 144 2.11 -15.23 1.18
C LEU A 144 3.38 -14.46 0.77
N ILE A 145 3.24 -13.42 -0.05
CA ILE A 145 4.38 -12.57 -0.46
C ILE A 145 4.96 -11.85 0.76
N ASP A 146 4.11 -11.26 1.60
CA ASP A 146 4.55 -10.54 2.81
C ASP A 146 5.29 -11.49 3.77
N LEU A 147 4.82 -12.74 3.92
CA LEU A 147 5.50 -13.76 4.72
C LEU A 147 6.87 -14.15 4.15
N GLU A 148 7.01 -14.24 2.83
CA GLU A 148 8.30 -14.49 2.17
C GLU A 148 9.30 -13.35 2.42
N ASP A 149 8.83 -12.10 2.34
CA ASP A 149 9.66 -10.93 2.63
C ASP A 149 10.13 -10.90 4.10
N VAL A 150 9.22 -11.22 5.04
CA VAL A 150 9.56 -11.35 6.47
C VAL A 150 10.58 -12.47 6.70
N ALA A 151 10.40 -13.63 6.05
CA ALA A 151 11.32 -14.75 6.16
C ALA A 151 12.73 -14.37 5.65
N GLY A 152 12.80 -13.70 4.50
CA GLY A 152 14.05 -13.21 3.92
C GLY A 152 14.77 -12.19 4.80
N ALA A 153 14.03 -11.19 5.31
CA ALA A 153 14.59 -10.18 6.22
C ALA A 153 15.07 -10.80 7.54
N THR A 154 14.33 -11.78 8.07
CA THR A 154 14.70 -12.52 9.28
C THR A 154 15.98 -13.32 9.05
N PHE A 155 16.10 -14.01 7.91
CA PHE A 155 17.33 -14.73 7.57
C PHE A 155 18.54 -13.79 7.47
N GLN A 156 18.39 -12.63 6.83
CA GLN A 156 19.46 -11.63 6.77
C GLN A 156 19.85 -11.11 8.15
N LEU A 157 18.88 -10.91 9.04
CA LEU A 157 19.13 -10.50 10.42
C LEU A 157 19.97 -11.57 11.15
N LEU A 158 19.61 -12.85 11.01
CA LEU A 158 20.39 -13.96 11.59
C LEU A 158 21.84 -13.95 11.09
N CYS A 159 22.07 -13.80 9.78
CA CYS A 159 23.42 -13.69 9.23
C CYS A 159 24.20 -12.49 9.80
N HIS A 160 23.56 -11.33 9.97
CA HIS A 160 24.22 -10.17 10.57
C HIS A 160 24.54 -10.37 12.05
N LEU A 161 23.70 -11.08 12.79
CA LEU A 161 23.96 -11.43 14.19
C LEU A 161 25.14 -12.40 14.30
N ASP A 162 25.24 -13.40 13.43
CA ASP A 162 26.38 -14.32 13.37
C ASP A 162 27.68 -13.58 13.03
N ASP A 163 27.64 -12.67 12.04
CA ASP A 163 28.79 -11.84 11.66
C ASP A 163 29.28 -10.94 12.81
N LEU A 164 28.34 -10.39 13.58
CA LEU A 164 28.64 -9.58 14.77
C LEU A 164 29.32 -10.40 15.86
N GLN A 165 28.90 -11.65 16.06
CA GLN A 165 29.53 -12.56 17.01
C GLN A 165 30.95 -12.96 16.56
N ALA A 166 31.15 -13.22 15.26
CA ALA A 166 32.45 -13.63 14.72
C ALA A 166 33.47 -12.49 14.65
N ASN A 167 33.04 -11.24 14.44
CA ASN A 167 33.91 -10.09 14.13
C ASN A 167 33.85 -8.96 15.18
N ALA A 168 33.72 -9.31 16.46
CA ALA A 168 33.53 -8.36 17.56
C ALA A 168 34.65 -7.30 17.73
N GLY A 169 35.82 -7.48 17.09
CA GLY A 169 36.99 -6.60 17.22
C GLY A 169 37.05 -5.40 16.26
N ALA A 170 36.26 -5.36 15.18
CA ALA A 170 36.36 -4.32 14.15
C ALA A 170 35.27 -3.23 14.32
N ALA A 171 35.52 -2.25 15.20
CA ALA A 171 34.53 -1.27 15.67
C ALA A 171 33.64 -0.64 14.57
N GLU A 172 34.22 -0.21 13.45
CA GLU A 172 33.47 0.40 12.33
C GLU A 172 32.56 -0.62 11.62
N ARG A 173 33.05 -1.83 11.36
CA ARG A 173 32.27 -2.92 10.76
C ARG A 173 31.15 -3.38 11.70
N THR A 174 31.45 -3.50 12.99
CA THR A 174 30.46 -3.85 14.01
C THR A 174 29.37 -2.78 14.13
N ALA A 175 29.72 -1.49 14.03
CA ALA A 175 28.74 -0.41 14.02
C ALA A 175 27.82 -0.47 12.79
N ALA A 176 28.38 -0.69 11.59
CA ALA A 176 27.61 -0.85 10.36
C ALA A 176 26.64 -2.05 10.41
N LEU A 177 27.11 -3.21 10.87
CA LEU A 177 26.28 -4.41 11.03
C LEU A 177 25.14 -4.20 12.04
N ARG A 178 25.40 -3.51 13.16
CA ARG A 178 24.34 -3.16 14.13
C ARG A 178 23.29 -2.23 13.53
N ALA A 179 23.69 -1.25 12.71
CA ALA A 179 22.76 -0.37 12.03
C ALA A 179 21.88 -1.16 11.04
N SER A 180 22.48 -2.04 10.23
CA SER A 180 21.74 -2.93 9.32
C SER A 180 20.78 -3.87 10.06
N ALA A 181 21.23 -4.50 11.15
CA ALA A 181 20.39 -5.36 11.98
C ALA A 181 19.19 -4.59 12.56
N ARG A 182 19.40 -3.37 13.04
CA ARG A 182 18.31 -2.51 13.54
C ARG A 182 17.32 -2.15 12.43
N ALA A 183 17.79 -1.85 11.23
CA ALA A 183 16.92 -1.57 10.09
C ALA A 183 16.07 -2.80 9.71
N LEU A 184 16.68 -4.00 9.69
CA LEU A 184 15.96 -5.25 9.46
C LEU A 184 14.92 -5.52 10.54
N ILE A 185 15.24 -5.32 11.82
CA ILE A 185 14.29 -5.45 12.93
C ILE A 185 13.08 -4.53 12.72
N THR A 186 13.31 -3.25 12.41
CA THR A 186 12.21 -2.31 12.13
C THR A 186 11.36 -2.75 10.94
N SER A 187 12.00 -3.23 9.86
CA SER A 187 11.31 -3.73 8.67
C SER A 187 10.45 -4.96 8.98
N ILE A 188 11.00 -5.92 9.72
CA ILE A 188 10.30 -7.14 10.14
C ILE A 188 9.12 -6.79 11.04
N ALA A 189 9.31 -5.91 12.03
CA ALA A 189 8.26 -5.50 12.95
C ALA A 189 7.09 -4.84 12.21
N SER A 190 7.37 -3.91 11.30
CA SER A 190 6.36 -3.25 10.46
C SER A 190 5.59 -4.25 9.59
N ALA A 191 6.29 -5.21 8.98
CA ALA A 191 5.65 -6.23 8.15
C ALA A 191 4.79 -7.21 8.98
N LEU A 192 5.24 -7.59 10.18
CA LEU A 192 4.47 -8.42 11.10
C LEU A 192 3.22 -7.70 11.62
N GLU A 193 3.32 -6.41 11.94
CA GLU A 193 2.17 -5.59 12.33
C GLU A 193 1.14 -5.50 11.19
N ALA A 194 1.59 -5.29 9.94
CA ALA A 194 0.72 -5.31 8.76
C ALA A 194 0.03 -6.66 8.54
N LEU A 195 0.66 -7.76 8.95
CA LEU A 195 0.10 -9.12 8.93
C LEU A 195 -0.88 -9.39 10.10
N GLY A 196 -1.03 -8.43 11.03
CA GLY A 196 -1.90 -8.53 12.20
C GLY A 196 -1.23 -9.15 13.43
N TYR A 197 0.09 -9.35 13.42
CA TYR A 197 0.86 -9.78 14.59
C TYR A 197 1.26 -8.55 15.44
N ALA A 198 0.28 -7.78 15.92
CA ALA A 198 0.54 -6.74 16.90
C ALA A 198 0.65 -7.38 18.30
N THR A 199 1.68 -7.00 19.06
CA THR A 199 1.80 -7.34 20.49
C THR A 199 0.71 -6.60 21.26
N GLU A 200 -0.10 -7.31 22.05
CA GLU A 200 -1.12 -6.74 22.95
C GLU A 200 -0.55 -5.88 24.11
N GLU A 201 0.72 -5.49 24.06
CA GLU A 201 1.37 -4.67 25.09
C GLU A 201 1.21 -3.17 24.80
N ASN A 202 0.03 -2.61 25.10
CA ASN A 202 -0.13 -1.21 25.54
C ASN A 202 -1.58 -0.81 25.93
N ASN A 203 -2.47 -1.76 26.25
CA ASN A 203 -3.80 -1.44 26.80
C ASN A 203 -4.05 -2.00 28.21
N ASP A 204 -2.99 -2.13 29.02
CA ASP A 204 -3.16 -2.20 30.46
C ASP A 204 -3.10 -0.77 31.01
N GLY A 205 -4.24 -0.33 31.55
CA GLY A 205 -4.40 0.97 32.19
C GLY A 205 -3.43 1.17 33.36
N PRO A 206 -3.29 2.41 33.87
CA PRO A 206 -2.26 2.74 34.83
C PRO A 206 -2.38 1.89 36.10
N ASP A 207 -1.29 1.16 36.37
CA ASP A 207 -0.81 0.61 37.64
C ASP A 207 -1.83 0.59 38.80
N GLN A 208 -2.50 -0.56 38.98
CA GLN A 208 -3.16 -0.90 40.25
C GLN A 208 -2.21 -1.60 41.25
N TYR A 209 -0.90 -1.62 41.00
CA TYR A 209 0.09 -2.19 41.93
C TYR A 209 0.69 -1.17 42.92
N GLN A 210 -0.04 -0.08 43.24
CA GLN A 210 0.38 0.89 44.25
C GLN A 210 -0.78 1.27 45.19
N GLN A 211 -1.38 0.30 45.90
CA GLN A 211 -2.29 0.63 47.02
C GLN A 211 -2.08 -0.17 48.32
N ASP A 212 -1.18 -1.15 48.37
CA ASP A 212 -0.94 -1.93 49.60
C ASP A 212 0.34 -1.56 50.37
N GLN A 213 1.06 -0.50 50.00
CA GLN A 213 2.23 -0.02 50.77
C GLN A 213 1.95 1.14 51.75
N ASP A 214 0.75 1.72 51.75
CA ASP A 214 0.37 2.81 52.68
C ASP A 214 -0.58 2.38 53.82
N ALA A 215 -0.78 1.08 54.04
CA ALA A 215 -1.55 0.57 55.18
C ALA A 215 -0.70 0.28 56.44
N GLY A 216 0.51 0.84 56.52
CA GLY A 216 1.42 0.58 57.62
C GLY A 216 2.22 1.81 58.02
N LEU A 217 1.57 2.87 58.52
CA LEU A 217 2.16 3.89 59.40
C LEU A 217 1.07 4.87 59.89
N GLY A 218 0.30 4.45 60.89
CA GLY A 218 -0.66 5.33 61.55
C GLY A 218 -1.17 4.71 62.84
N LEU A 219 -0.60 5.16 63.96
CA LEU A 219 -1.07 5.08 65.37
C LEU A 219 -0.19 4.23 66.30
N ALA A 220 1.01 4.76 66.55
CA ALA A 220 1.63 4.70 67.87
C ALA A 220 1.68 6.12 68.44
N GLY A 221 0.97 6.36 69.54
CA GLY A 221 1.22 7.50 70.44
C GLY A 221 0.06 8.47 70.66
N ALA A 222 -0.82 8.15 71.61
CA ALA A 222 -1.36 9.15 72.54
C ALA A 222 -1.56 8.48 73.90
N ALA A 223 -0.83 8.98 74.89
CA ALA A 223 -0.80 8.55 76.28
C ALA A 223 -1.95 9.21 77.08
N GLU A 224 -2.57 8.45 77.98
CA GLU A 224 -2.78 8.70 79.42
C GLU A 224 -3.81 7.71 80.00
#